data_AF-A0A0K0DC99-F1
#
_entry.id   AF-A0A0K0DC99-F1
#
_cell.length_a   1.000
_cell.length_b   1.000
_cell.length_c   1.000
_cell.angle_alpha   90.00
_cell.angle_beta   90.00
_cell.angle_gamma   90.00
#
_symmetry.space_group_name_H-M   'P 1'
#
loop_
_entity.id
_entity.type
_entity.pdbx_description
1 polymer ?
#
loop_
_entity_poly.entity_id
_entity_poly.type
_entity_poly.pdbx_seq_one_letter_code
_entity_poly.pdbx_strand_id
1 'polypeptide(L)'
;MFTCIKKYMSFRHGRLVTLILLTNLLNKGSQERTFDLVLRHSSVAILLYHTVLKKFVFVKQFRPAVLVGHILRLPENFGKQLKEIDWSKYDASEGYTLELCAGLIDKDLPTIDIMKEEIEEECTQYLFYAEIDDSMKISEGGGNVNEGEVITKVFLTQDEALAFISNDHCLGPPSMLYALLWWFAHKNGQRKTSSTQNAYTWKPKNVVPLKDFKFEKLLSSKRFVPYRMQFTLGPLTRTWDLALCDDSVSILLFNESLKELVLVQRFRPARHRSRDGIELESIDWSSQPAEWAYTLELCTGHYRKGSSEEEIEARVKKIAALKCGYALDSIHFVKSYTVGISFAGDRQRVYYAKVTNSMRIPGWKQYEDITPEQSNILIENLGNYVEDLAALNTQGFDDPLQ
;
A
#
# COMPACT_ATOMS: atom_id res chain seq x y z
N MET A 1 27.64 15.61 -8.51
CA MET A 1 28.44 14.83 -7.56
C MET A 1 27.69 14.83 -6.24
N PHE A 2 26.82 13.84 -6.01
CA PHE A 2 25.87 13.80 -4.90
C PHE A 2 26.29 12.70 -3.92
N THR A 3 26.90 13.06 -2.78
CA THR A 3 27.17 12.09 -1.71
C THR A 3 27.36 12.79 -0.37
N CYS A 4 26.50 12.47 0.62
CA CYS A 4 26.94 12.07 1.96
C CYS A 4 25.72 11.57 2.78
N ILE A 5 25.54 10.26 2.86
CA ILE A 5 24.72 9.62 3.90
C ILE A 5 25.65 9.42 5.10
N LYS A 6 25.50 10.23 6.15
CA LYS A 6 26.53 10.34 7.20
C LYS A 6 26.34 9.41 8.39
N LYS A 7 25.11 8.97 8.69
CA LYS A 7 24.86 8.10 9.85
C LYS A 7 23.42 7.61 9.89
N TYR A 8 23.24 6.40 10.43
CA TYR A 8 21.95 5.88 10.86
C TYR A 8 22.00 5.60 12.36
N MET A 9 20.95 6.00 13.08
CA MET A 9 20.83 5.72 14.52
C MET A 9 19.47 5.07 14.78
N SER A 10 19.47 4.01 15.59
CA SER A 10 18.24 3.57 16.25
C SER A 10 17.85 4.65 17.26
N PHE A 11 16.61 5.11 17.22
CA PHE A 11 16.17 6.27 17.98
C PHE A 11 14.75 6.04 18.49
N ARG A 12 14.41 6.75 19.57
CA ARG A 12 13.25 6.44 20.39
C ARG A 12 11.95 7.08 19.87
N HIS A 13 11.99 8.23 19.18
CA HIS A 13 10.78 9.00 18.78
C HIS A 13 10.96 9.83 17.50
N GLY A 14 9.98 9.72 16.60
CA GLY A 14 9.94 10.38 15.30
C GLY A 14 8.98 11.56 15.21
N ARG A 15 9.23 12.48 14.28
CA ARG A 15 8.32 13.61 14.00
C ARG A 15 7.12 13.17 13.13
N LEU A 16 7.25 12.02 12.46
CA LEU A 16 6.31 11.50 11.44
C LEU A 16 5.75 10.10 11.75
N VAL A 17 6.33 9.39 12.73
CA VAL A 17 5.98 8.00 13.08
C VAL A 17 6.02 7.84 14.58
N THR A 18 4.86 7.51 15.17
CA THR A 18 4.76 7.10 16.58
C THR A 18 4.56 5.60 16.62
N LEU A 19 5.44 4.91 17.37
CA LEU A 19 5.36 3.47 17.61
C LEU A 19 4.65 3.16 18.91
N ILE A 20 3.66 2.29 18.82
CA ILE A 20 2.83 1.92 19.96
C ILE A 20 2.65 0.41 19.96
N LEU A 21 2.89 -0.24 21.11
CA LEU A 21 2.51 -1.62 21.32
C LEU A 21 1.06 -1.59 21.78
N LEU A 22 0.22 -2.35 21.09
CA LEU A 22 -1.09 -2.68 21.60
C LEU A 22 -1.10 -4.15 22.01
N THR A 23 -1.30 -4.37 23.30
CA THR A 23 -1.60 -5.69 23.85
C THR A 23 -3.10 -5.82 23.99
N ASN A 24 -3.67 -6.92 23.48
CA ASN A 24 -5.11 -7.20 23.55
C ASN A 24 -5.35 -8.68 23.89
N LEU A 25 -6.33 -8.94 24.76
CA LEU A 25 -6.80 -10.28 25.10
C LEU A 25 -8.05 -10.60 24.27
N LEU A 26 -7.90 -11.47 23.25
CA LEU A 26 -9.06 -11.92 22.48
C LEU A 26 -9.80 -13.03 23.26
N ASN A 27 -11.10 -12.84 23.50
CA ASN A 27 -11.96 -13.77 24.27
C ASN A 27 -12.20 -15.14 23.62
N LYS A 28 -11.67 -15.41 22.42
CA LYS A 28 -11.67 -16.76 21.83
C LYS A 28 -10.38 -17.50 22.21
N GLY A 29 -10.32 -17.98 23.45
CA GLY A 29 -9.32 -18.96 23.90
C GLY A 29 -8.15 -18.44 24.74
N SER A 30 -8.30 -17.31 25.44
CA SER A 30 -7.33 -16.82 26.44
C SER A 30 -5.91 -16.56 25.89
N GLN A 31 -5.78 -16.23 24.59
CA GLN A 31 -4.49 -15.87 24.01
C GLN A 31 -4.32 -14.35 23.96
N GLU A 32 -3.31 -13.88 24.68
CA GLU A 32 -2.81 -12.51 24.58
C GLU A 32 -2.13 -12.30 23.23
N ARG A 33 -2.45 -11.18 22.58
CA ARG A 33 -1.82 -10.78 21.31
C ARG A 33 -1.27 -9.39 21.40
N THR A 34 -0.12 -9.22 20.75
CA THR A 34 0.58 -7.94 20.64
C THR A 34 0.68 -7.48 19.19
N PHE A 35 0.36 -6.21 18.97
CA PHE A 35 0.41 -5.52 17.70
C PHE A 35 1.34 -4.32 17.81
N ASP A 36 2.27 -4.20 16.86
CA ASP A 36 3.06 -2.98 16.72
C ASP A 36 2.31 -2.05 15.79
N LEU A 37 2.00 -0.85 16.27
CA LEU A 37 1.24 0.16 15.56
C LEU A 37 2.17 1.30 15.14
N VAL A 38 2.00 1.73 13.90
CA VAL A 38 2.60 2.96 13.36
C VAL A 38 1.45 3.91 13.05
N LEU A 39 1.26 4.92 13.90
CA LEU A 39 0.22 5.93 13.68
C LEU A 39 0.63 6.91 12.59
N ARG A 40 -0.31 7.23 11.69
CA ARG A 40 -0.11 8.09 10.51
C ARG A 40 -1.35 8.96 10.29
N HIS A 41 -1.16 10.13 9.70
CA HIS A 41 -2.27 10.98 9.23
C HIS A 41 -2.90 10.40 7.95
N SER A 42 -4.19 10.66 7.76
CA SER A 42 -4.86 10.47 6.48
C SER A 42 -4.21 11.33 5.40
N SER A 43 -4.39 10.95 4.14
CA SER A 43 -3.75 11.62 3.01
C SER A 43 -4.70 11.88 1.86
N VAL A 44 -4.36 12.86 1.03
CA VAL A 44 -5.01 13.11 -0.26
C VAL A 44 -4.02 12.85 -1.37
N ALA A 45 -4.51 12.36 -2.50
CA ALA A 45 -3.78 12.21 -3.75
C ALA A 45 -4.68 12.65 -4.91
N ILE A 46 -4.09 13.19 -5.98
CA ILE A 46 -4.84 13.63 -7.16
C ILE A 46 -4.14 13.21 -8.45
N LEU A 47 -4.92 12.64 -9.37
CA LEU A 47 -4.53 12.47 -10.77
C LEU A 47 -4.92 13.72 -11.56
N LEU A 48 -3.92 14.35 -12.18
CA LEU A 48 -4.11 15.54 -13.00
C LEU A 48 -3.92 15.16 -14.48
N TYR A 49 -4.86 15.56 -15.33
CA TYR A 49 -4.74 15.40 -16.78
C TYR A 49 -4.75 16.76 -17.47
N HIS A 50 -3.64 17.10 -18.12
CA HIS A 50 -3.52 18.35 -18.87
C HIS A 50 -4.23 18.21 -20.23
N THR A 51 -5.30 18.98 -20.43
CA THR A 51 -6.22 18.82 -21.57
C THR A 51 -5.64 19.30 -22.89
N VAL A 52 -4.80 20.34 -22.87
CA VAL A 52 -4.10 20.86 -24.06
C VAL A 52 -2.90 19.97 -24.43
N LEU A 53 -2.01 19.68 -23.47
CA LEU A 53 -0.83 18.84 -23.71
C LEU A 53 -1.16 17.36 -23.93
N LYS A 54 -2.38 16.93 -23.55
CA LYS A 54 -2.81 15.52 -23.54
C LYS A 54 -1.91 14.62 -22.69
N LYS A 55 -1.42 15.15 -21.57
CA LYS A 55 -0.49 14.45 -20.67
C LYS A 55 -1.00 14.42 -19.25
N PHE A 56 -0.79 13.32 -18.55
CA PHE A 56 -0.89 13.24 -17.10
C PHE A 56 0.23 14.03 -16.45
N VAL A 57 -0.06 14.60 -15.28
CA VAL A 57 0.93 15.30 -14.44
C VAL A 57 1.16 14.49 -13.17
N PHE A 58 2.41 14.08 -12.99
CA PHE A 58 2.92 13.36 -11.84
C PHE A 58 4.03 14.16 -11.17
N VAL A 59 4.47 13.65 -10.02
CA VAL A 59 5.61 14.18 -9.29
C VAL A 59 6.69 13.14 -9.14
N LYS A 60 7.95 13.59 -9.26
CA LYS A 60 9.14 12.83 -8.93
C LYS A 60 9.72 13.38 -7.64
N GLN A 61 9.84 12.53 -6.63
CA GLN A 61 10.34 12.90 -5.30
C GLN A 61 11.29 11.84 -4.76
N PHE A 62 12.33 12.29 -4.04
CA PHE A 62 13.24 11.39 -3.34
C PHE A 62 12.57 10.85 -2.08
N ARG A 63 12.53 9.52 -1.95
CA ARG A 63 11.96 8.79 -0.82
C ARG A 63 13.06 7.96 -0.14
N PRO A 64 13.56 8.40 1.04
CA PRO A 64 14.63 7.71 1.75
C PRO A 64 14.34 6.24 2.05
N ALA A 65 13.09 5.91 2.39
CA ALA A 65 12.67 4.53 2.65
C ALA A 65 12.75 3.65 1.39
N VAL A 66 12.42 4.20 0.22
CA VAL A 66 12.51 3.48 -1.06
C VAL A 66 13.97 3.22 -1.42
N LEU A 67 14.85 4.20 -1.24
CA LEU A 67 16.30 4.03 -1.41
C LEU A 67 16.83 2.86 -0.58
N VAL A 68 16.55 2.89 0.73
CA VAL A 68 17.03 1.86 1.66
C VAL A 68 16.43 0.50 1.31
N GLY A 69 15.13 0.45 1.03
CA GLY A 69 14.46 -0.78 0.60
C GLY A 69 15.05 -1.35 -0.68
N HIS A 70 15.35 -0.52 -1.68
CA HIS A 70 15.95 -0.92 -2.94
C HIS A 70 17.36 -1.49 -2.72
N ILE A 71 18.22 -0.78 -1.99
CA ILE A 71 19.60 -1.22 -1.73
C ILE A 71 19.63 -2.54 -0.96
N LEU A 72 18.71 -2.75 -0.01
CA LEU A 72 18.57 -4.03 0.72
C LEU A 72 18.10 -5.19 -0.17
N ARG A 73 17.57 -4.91 -1.36
CA ARG A 73 17.14 -5.90 -2.36
C ARG A 73 18.21 -6.19 -3.42
N LEU A 74 19.39 -5.57 -3.33
CA LEU A 74 20.52 -5.89 -4.21
C LEU A 74 21.24 -7.16 -3.70
N PRO A 75 21.66 -8.09 -4.59
CA PRO A 75 22.26 -9.36 -4.20
C PRO A 75 23.44 -9.25 -3.22
N GLU A 76 24.29 -8.25 -3.40
CA GLU A 76 25.44 -7.97 -2.55
C GLU A 76 25.09 -7.52 -1.13
N ASN A 77 23.83 -7.18 -0.86
CA ASN A 77 23.35 -6.69 0.43
C ASN A 77 22.36 -7.63 1.12
N PHE A 78 22.08 -8.81 0.56
CA PHE A 78 21.14 -9.76 1.16
C PHE A 78 21.56 -10.13 2.58
N GLY A 79 20.59 -10.01 3.51
CA GLY A 79 20.78 -10.33 4.93
C GLY A 79 21.67 -9.36 5.71
N LYS A 80 22.28 -8.34 5.07
CA LYS A 80 23.13 -7.37 5.77
C LYS A 80 22.30 -6.44 6.65
N GLN A 81 22.84 -6.12 7.82
CA GLN A 81 22.35 -5.00 8.62
C GLN A 81 22.74 -3.67 7.95
N LEU A 82 21.99 -2.59 8.19
CA LEU A 82 22.28 -1.28 7.61
C LEU A 82 23.72 -0.78 7.86
N LYS A 83 24.33 -1.18 8.99
CA LYS A 83 25.72 -0.84 9.36
C LYS A 83 26.79 -1.57 8.55
N GLU A 84 26.43 -2.66 7.88
CA GLU A 84 27.31 -3.53 7.09
C GLU A 84 27.30 -3.16 5.60
N ILE A 85 26.40 -2.25 5.20
CA ILE A 85 26.26 -1.78 3.82
C ILE A 85 27.22 -0.62 3.58
N ASP A 86 27.97 -0.71 2.49
CA ASP A 86 28.79 0.39 2.00
C ASP A 86 27.92 1.38 1.21
N TRP A 87 27.33 2.34 1.94
CA TRP A 87 26.45 3.36 1.37
C TRP A 87 27.15 4.31 0.40
N SER A 88 28.50 4.34 0.36
CA SER A 88 29.24 5.20 -0.57
C SER A 88 29.10 4.75 -2.03
N LYS A 89 28.66 3.51 -2.26
CA LYS A 89 28.46 2.91 -3.59
C LYS A 89 27.14 3.31 -4.26
N TYR A 90 26.21 3.90 -3.51
CA TYR A 90 24.88 4.23 -4.00
C TYR A 90 24.63 5.74 -3.92
N ASP A 91 23.77 6.23 -4.80
CA ASP A 91 23.35 7.62 -4.81
C ASP A 91 21.82 7.77 -4.69
N ALA A 92 21.34 9.00 -4.72
CA ALA A 92 19.93 9.31 -4.51
C ALA A 92 19.02 8.82 -5.66
N SER A 93 19.56 8.49 -6.84
CA SER A 93 18.79 8.07 -8.01
C SER A 93 17.90 6.86 -7.71
N GLU A 94 18.41 5.90 -6.93
CA GLU A 94 17.73 4.68 -6.49
C GLU A 94 16.57 4.92 -5.50
N GLY A 95 16.46 6.14 -4.97
CA GLY A 95 15.40 6.55 -4.05
C GLY A 95 14.30 7.39 -4.68
N TYR A 96 14.40 7.74 -5.96
CA TYR A 96 13.35 8.53 -6.59
C TYR A 96 12.18 7.66 -7.01
N THR A 97 10.99 8.19 -6.76
CA THR A 97 9.71 7.58 -7.11
C THR A 97 8.95 8.50 -8.05
N LEU A 98 8.10 7.92 -8.87
CA LEU A 98 7.07 8.63 -9.62
C LEU A 98 5.74 8.41 -8.90
N GLU A 99 5.07 9.49 -8.50
CA GLU A 99 3.90 9.45 -7.64
C GLU A 99 2.82 10.44 -8.13
N LEU A 100 1.60 10.27 -7.62
CA LEU A 100 0.56 11.30 -7.72
C LEU A 100 0.95 12.52 -6.89
N CYS A 101 0.44 13.70 -7.27
CA CYS A 101 0.46 14.86 -6.37
C CYS A 101 -0.31 14.48 -5.10
N ALA A 102 0.33 14.50 -3.94
CA ALA A 102 -0.25 14.01 -2.70
C ALA A 102 0.24 14.82 -1.48
N GLY A 103 -0.56 14.80 -0.41
CA GLY A 103 -0.25 15.50 0.84
C GLY A 103 -0.93 14.85 2.05
N LEU A 104 -0.37 15.07 3.24
CA LEU A 104 -1.01 14.69 4.50
C LEU A 104 -2.09 15.73 4.85
N ILE A 105 -3.14 15.30 5.54
CA ILE A 105 -4.16 16.19 6.11
C ILE A 105 -3.70 16.53 7.54
N ASP A 106 -2.88 17.57 7.67
CA ASP A 106 -2.20 17.96 8.93
C ASP A 106 -2.30 19.47 9.26
N LYS A 107 -3.16 20.21 8.55
CA LYS A 107 -3.39 21.66 8.74
C LYS A 107 -4.87 21.97 9.01
N ASP A 108 -5.11 22.90 9.92
CA ASP A 108 -6.44 23.44 10.23
C ASP A 108 -6.97 24.28 9.06
N LEU A 109 -7.88 23.71 8.25
CA LEU A 109 -8.57 24.40 7.15
C LEU A 109 -10.08 24.55 7.44
N PRO A 110 -10.75 25.62 6.97
CA PRO A 110 -12.12 25.94 7.38
C PRO A 110 -13.18 25.03 6.72
N THR A 111 -13.73 24.11 7.54
CA THR A 111 -15.15 23.86 7.79
C THR A 111 -16.16 24.01 6.61
N ILE A 112 -16.13 23.07 5.65
CA ILE A 112 -17.36 22.68 4.93
C ILE A 112 -17.60 21.15 4.85
N ASP A 113 -16.65 20.35 5.35
CA ASP A 113 -16.71 18.89 5.36
C ASP A 113 -16.79 18.30 6.78
N ILE A 114 -17.28 19.05 7.77
CA ILE A 114 -17.74 18.50 9.06
C ILE A 114 -18.76 17.36 8.86
N MET A 115 -19.39 17.29 7.69
CA MET A 115 -20.26 16.19 7.28
C MET A 115 -19.51 14.89 6.90
N LYS A 116 -18.19 14.94 6.65
CA LYS A 116 -17.26 13.78 6.56
C LYS A 116 -16.72 13.34 7.92
N GLU A 117 -16.88 14.15 8.98
CA GLU A 117 -16.29 13.90 10.31
C GLU A 117 -16.79 12.63 11.01
N GLU A 118 -17.78 11.91 10.48
CA GLU A 118 -18.31 10.69 11.10
C GLU A 118 -18.03 9.40 10.27
N ILE A 119 -17.46 9.49 9.06
CA ILE A 119 -17.24 8.32 8.17
C ILE A 119 -15.74 8.02 7.93
N GLU A 120 -14.83 8.90 8.36
CA GLU A 120 -13.43 8.95 7.89
C GLU A 120 -12.34 8.69 8.96
N GLU A 121 -12.63 7.86 9.96
CA GLU A 121 -11.67 7.49 11.03
C GLU A 121 -10.75 6.32 10.66
N GLU A 122 -10.15 6.35 9.46
CA GLU A 122 -9.12 5.40 9.03
C GLU A 122 -7.90 6.16 8.49
N CYS A 123 -6.74 5.50 8.34
CA CYS A 123 -5.62 5.99 7.50
C CYS A 123 -6.01 6.01 6.01
N THR A 124 -7.08 6.72 5.69
CA THR A 124 -7.70 6.81 4.37
C THR A 124 -6.83 7.63 3.45
N GLN A 125 -6.76 7.19 2.20
CA GLN A 125 -6.25 8.00 1.11
C GLN A 125 -7.41 8.41 0.20
N TYR A 126 -7.70 9.71 0.15
CA TYR A 126 -8.66 10.24 -0.81
C TYR A 126 -7.99 10.41 -2.15
N LEU A 127 -8.61 9.86 -3.19
CA LEU A 127 -8.12 9.98 -4.55
C LEU A 127 -9.05 10.87 -5.36
N PHE A 128 -8.50 11.94 -5.92
CA PHE A 128 -9.21 12.88 -6.77
C PHE A 128 -8.73 12.79 -8.22
N TYR A 129 -9.54 13.34 -9.13
CA TYR A 129 -9.19 13.54 -10.52
C TYR A 129 -9.58 14.95 -10.95
N ALA A 130 -8.69 15.61 -11.70
CA ALA A 130 -9.01 16.89 -12.34
C ALA A 130 -8.37 17.02 -13.72
N GLU A 131 -9.09 17.68 -14.61
CA GLU A 131 -8.58 18.16 -15.88
C GLU A 131 -8.06 19.59 -15.72
N ILE A 132 -6.87 19.88 -16.23
CA ILE A 132 -6.20 21.17 -16.07
C ILE A 132 -5.65 21.71 -17.39
N ASP A 133 -5.35 22.99 -17.41
CA ASP A 133 -4.56 23.65 -18.45
C ASP A 133 -3.64 24.73 -17.85
N ASP A 134 -2.81 25.35 -18.69
CA ASP A 134 -1.86 26.38 -18.28
C ASP A 134 -2.51 27.64 -17.70
N SER A 135 -3.80 27.91 -17.96
CA SER A 135 -4.50 29.06 -17.37
C SER A 135 -4.78 28.89 -15.88
N MET A 136 -4.81 27.64 -15.39
CA MET A 136 -5.02 27.30 -13.97
C MET A 136 -3.73 27.34 -13.15
N LYS A 137 -2.57 27.58 -13.80
CA LYS A 137 -1.27 27.56 -13.15
C LYS A 137 -1.03 28.84 -12.35
N ILE A 138 -1.04 28.71 -11.03
CA ILE A 138 -0.76 29.83 -10.09
C ILE A 138 0.74 30.03 -9.81
N SER A 139 1.55 28.98 -9.95
CA SER A 139 3.01 29.01 -9.77
C SER A 139 3.66 27.80 -10.43
N GLU A 140 5.00 27.70 -10.39
CA GLU A 140 5.69 26.50 -10.85
C GLU A 140 5.51 25.28 -9.92
N GLY A 141 5.07 25.48 -8.68
CA GLY A 141 5.09 24.43 -7.66
C GLY A 141 6.52 24.00 -7.33
N GLY A 142 6.71 22.73 -6.92
CA GLY A 142 8.04 22.16 -6.62
C GLY A 142 8.26 21.70 -5.18
N GLY A 143 7.21 21.76 -4.35
CA GLY A 143 7.27 21.45 -2.93
C GLY A 143 7.71 22.65 -2.08
N ASN A 144 7.58 22.53 -0.77
CA ASN A 144 8.05 23.58 0.14
C ASN A 144 9.54 23.41 0.45
N VAL A 145 10.40 24.29 -0.11
CA VAL A 145 11.86 24.26 0.13
C VAL A 145 12.21 24.43 1.61
N ASN A 146 11.40 25.17 2.38
CA ASN A 146 11.59 25.34 3.82
C ASN A 146 11.32 24.03 4.58
N GLU A 147 10.41 23.20 4.07
CA GLU A 147 10.18 21.82 4.56
C GLU A 147 11.19 20.84 3.92
N GLY A 148 11.90 21.26 2.88
CA GLY A 148 12.92 20.51 2.15
C GLY A 148 12.38 19.52 1.15
N GLU A 149 11.17 19.76 0.68
CA GLU A 149 10.62 19.03 -0.42
C GLU A 149 11.32 19.50 -1.70
N VAL A 150 11.89 18.55 -2.43
CA VAL A 150 12.40 18.76 -3.78
C VAL A 150 11.55 17.89 -4.69
N ILE A 151 10.54 18.51 -5.29
CA ILE A 151 9.55 17.82 -6.11
C ILE A 151 9.69 18.30 -7.56
N THR A 152 9.82 17.36 -8.49
CA THR A 152 9.88 17.66 -9.93
C THR A 152 8.59 17.21 -10.61
N LYS A 153 7.97 18.06 -11.41
CA LYS A 153 6.81 17.68 -12.24
C LYS A 153 7.27 16.76 -13.37
N VAL A 154 6.52 15.69 -13.61
CA VAL A 154 6.74 14.77 -14.73
C VAL A 154 5.46 14.69 -15.52
N PHE A 155 5.56 14.90 -16.83
CA PHE A 155 4.42 14.81 -17.74
C PHE A 155 4.52 13.52 -18.55
N LEU A 156 3.50 12.68 -18.47
CA LEU A 156 3.43 11.45 -19.27
C LEU A 156 2.26 11.54 -20.25
N THR A 157 2.50 11.19 -21.50
CA THR A 157 1.44 10.89 -22.47
C THR A 157 0.58 9.71 -22.01
N GLN A 158 -0.55 9.50 -22.67
CA GLN A 158 -1.38 8.32 -22.39
C GLN A 158 -0.61 7.02 -22.65
N ASP A 159 0.14 6.94 -23.75
CA ASP A 159 0.92 5.76 -24.11
C ASP A 159 2.03 5.47 -23.09
N GLU A 160 2.76 6.51 -22.64
CA GLU A 160 3.77 6.36 -21.60
C GLU A 160 3.16 5.90 -20.27
N ALA A 161 1.98 6.43 -19.91
CA ALA A 161 1.27 6.00 -18.71
C ALA A 161 0.72 4.57 -18.83
N LEU A 162 0.27 4.15 -20.01
CA LEU A 162 -0.15 2.78 -20.28
C LEU A 162 1.04 1.82 -20.19
N ALA A 163 2.17 2.16 -20.82
CA ALA A 163 3.41 1.40 -20.70
C ALA A 163 3.89 1.28 -19.25
N PHE A 164 3.73 2.36 -18.46
CA PHE A 164 4.06 2.36 -17.04
C PHE A 164 3.22 1.37 -16.23
N ILE A 165 1.89 1.32 -16.42
CA ILE A 165 1.03 0.36 -15.70
C ILE A 165 1.19 -1.08 -16.21
N SER A 166 1.55 -1.26 -17.48
CA SER A 166 1.81 -2.57 -18.07
C SER A 166 3.10 -3.22 -17.54
N ASN A 167 4.05 -2.46 -17.00
CA ASN A 167 5.28 -3.00 -16.42
C ASN A 167 5.02 -3.79 -15.12
N ASP A 168 5.45 -5.06 -15.08
CA ASP A 168 5.24 -5.97 -13.92
C ASP A 168 6.04 -5.59 -12.67
N HIS A 169 7.05 -4.75 -12.82
CA HIS A 169 7.86 -4.21 -11.73
C HIS A 169 7.73 -2.69 -11.68
N CYS A 170 6.58 -2.21 -11.19
CA CYS A 170 6.30 -0.78 -11.12
C CYS A 170 6.96 -0.14 -9.89
N LEU A 171 7.59 1.02 -10.09
CA LEU A 171 8.14 1.83 -8.99
C LEU A 171 7.12 2.80 -8.37
N GLY A 172 5.94 2.93 -8.99
CA GLY A 172 4.85 3.75 -8.49
C GLY A 172 4.06 3.07 -7.37
N PRO A 173 3.45 3.84 -6.45
CA PRO A 173 2.62 3.31 -5.39
C PRO A 173 1.26 2.79 -5.92
N PRO A 174 0.56 1.91 -5.17
CA PRO A 174 -0.73 1.34 -5.58
C PRO A 174 -1.79 2.36 -5.96
N SER A 175 -1.84 3.51 -5.29
CA SER A 175 -2.83 4.55 -5.57
C SER A 175 -2.62 5.22 -6.92
N MET A 176 -1.36 5.38 -7.36
CA MET A 176 -1.06 5.84 -8.72
C MET A 176 -1.54 4.83 -9.76
N LEU A 177 -1.26 3.54 -9.54
CA LEU A 177 -1.73 2.46 -10.42
C LEU A 177 -3.25 2.44 -10.51
N TYR A 178 -3.94 2.48 -9.38
CA TYR A 178 -5.40 2.50 -9.33
C TYR A 178 -5.97 3.73 -10.04
N ALA A 179 -5.39 4.93 -9.84
CA ALA A 179 -5.85 6.15 -10.49
C ALA A 179 -5.77 6.07 -12.02
N LEU A 180 -4.66 5.54 -12.54
CA LEU A 180 -4.47 5.34 -13.98
C LEU A 180 -5.44 4.28 -14.53
N LEU A 181 -5.58 3.13 -13.86
CA LEU A 181 -6.54 2.10 -14.24
C LEU A 181 -7.98 2.63 -14.26
N TRP A 182 -8.36 3.40 -13.23
CA TRP A 182 -9.67 4.06 -13.17
C TRP A 182 -9.87 5.02 -14.35
N TRP A 183 -8.86 5.85 -14.66
CA TRP A 183 -8.94 6.80 -15.77
C TRP A 183 -9.08 6.09 -17.11
N PHE A 184 -8.26 5.07 -17.38
CA PHE A 184 -8.37 4.30 -18.62
C PHE A 184 -9.72 3.58 -18.75
N ALA A 185 -10.29 3.10 -17.64
CA ALA A 185 -11.58 2.42 -17.66
C ALA A 185 -12.79 3.35 -17.81
N HIS A 186 -12.71 4.62 -17.40
CA HIS A 186 -13.88 5.52 -17.30
C HIS A 186 -13.77 6.80 -18.14
N LYS A 187 -12.56 7.19 -18.55
CA LYS A 187 -12.28 8.45 -19.25
C LYS A 187 -11.66 8.25 -20.62
N ASN A 188 -10.85 7.21 -20.83
CA ASN A 188 -10.38 6.87 -22.16
C ASN A 188 -11.54 6.27 -22.96
N GLY A 189 -12.03 7.00 -23.96
CA GLY A 189 -13.37 6.84 -24.51
C GLY A 189 -13.69 5.44 -25.02
N GLN A 190 -14.33 4.62 -24.20
CA GLN A 190 -15.42 3.66 -24.47
C GLN A 190 -15.80 2.91 -23.19
N ARG A 191 -16.78 3.43 -22.44
CA ARG A 191 -17.75 2.62 -21.66
C ARG A 191 -18.83 3.53 -21.08
N LYS A 192 -20.04 3.47 -21.65
CA LYS A 192 -21.26 3.73 -20.87
C LYS A 192 -21.49 2.46 -20.05
N THR A 193 -20.95 2.41 -18.83
CA THR A 193 -21.35 1.36 -17.89
C THR A 193 -22.82 1.59 -17.55
N SER A 194 -23.72 0.80 -18.14
CA SER A 194 -25.09 0.68 -17.64
C SER A 194 -25.04 -0.12 -16.34
N SER A 195 -24.68 0.53 -15.24
CA SER A 195 -24.56 -0.16 -13.96
C SER A 195 -25.91 -0.17 -13.25
N THR A 196 -26.71 -1.22 -13.45
CA THR A 196 -27.47 -1.79 -12.33
C THR A 196 -26.46 -2.46 -11.39
N GLN A 197 -25.65 -1.65 -10.71
CA GLN A 197 -24.73 -2.13 -9.68
C GLN A 197 -25.58 -2.44 -8.44
N ASN A 198 -25.69 -3.71 -8.10
CA ASN A 198 -26.12 -4.08 -6.75
C ASN A 198 -25.06 -3.55 -5.79
N ALA A 199 -25.45 -2.59 -4.92
CA ALA A 199 -24.55 -2.07 -3.90
C ALA A 199 -24.14 -3.21 -2.97
N TYR A 200 -22.86 -3.61 -3.02
CA TYR A 200 -22.30 -4.58 -2.09
C TYR A 200 -21.79 -3.84 -0.85
N THR A 201 -22.38 -4.14 0.31
CA THR A 201 -21.93 -3.62 1.59
C THR A 201 -21.39 -4.77 2.43
N TRP A 202 -20.08 -4.81 2.62
CA TRP A 202 -19.46 -5.80 3.50
C TRP A 202 -19.71 -5.45 4.98
N LYS A 203 -19.94 -6.48 5.80
CA LYS A 203 -19.95 -6.40 7.27
C LYS A 203 -19.17 -7.57 7.85
N PRO A 204 -18.33 -7.36 8.88
CA PRO A 204 -17.58 -8.44 9.48
C PRO A 204 -18.50 -9.43 10.20
N LYS A 205 -18.17 -10.72 10.11
CA LYS A 205 -18.89 -11.80 10.80
C LYS A 205 -18.14 -12.22 12.05
N ASN A 206 -18.86 -12.76 13.05
CA ASN A 206 -18.27 -13.30 14.28
C ASN A 206 -17.36 -12.30 15.02
N VAL A 207 -17.75 -11.02 15.01
CA VAL A 207 -17.05 -9.89 15.64
C VAL A 207 -16.86 -10.17 17.13
N VAL A 208 -15.63 -9.97 17.60
CA VAL A 208 -15.26 -10.13 19.01
C VAL A 208 -15.02 -8.74 19.59
N PRO A 209 -15.78 -8.32 20.61
CA PRO A 209 -15.54 -7.04 21.28
C PRO A 209 -14.13 -6.95 21.87
N LEU A 210 -13.53 -5.78 21.72
CA LEU A 210 -12.29 -5.40 22.39
C LEU A 210 -12.50 -5.34 23.90
N LYS A 211 -11.65 -6.02 24.67
CA LYS A 211 -11.62 -5.95 26.14
C LYS A 211 -10.17 -6.01 26.62
N ASP A 212 -9.91 -5.44 27.79
CA ASP A 212 -8.64 -5.58 28.51
C ASP A 212 -7.38 -5.26 27.67
N PHE A 213 -7.46 -4.20 26.86
CA PHE A 213 -6.34 -3.76 26.03
C PHE A 213 -5.46 -2.74 26.78
N LYS A 214 -4.18 -2.72 26.43
CA LYS A 214 -3.20 -1.78 27.00
C LYS A 214 -2.34 -1.23 25.88
N PHE A 215 -2.25 0.08 25.82
CA PHE A 215 -1.25 0.76 25.01
C PHE A 215 0.03 0.93 25.82
N GLU A 216 1.14 0.56 25.21
CA GLU A 216 2.45 0.81 25.77
C GLU A 216 3.31 1.50 24.72
N LYS A 217 4.04 2.52 25.15
CA LYS A 217 5.02 3.19 24.32
C LYS A 217 6.17 2.23 24.01
N LEU A 218 6.36 1.88 22.73
CA LEU A 218 7.43 0.98 22.33
C LEU A 218 8.78 1.70 22.32
N LEU A 219 9.73 1.17 23.10
CA LEU A 219 11.15 1.57 23.00
C LEU A 219 11.87 0.85 21.86
N SER A 220 11.50 -0.42 21.61
CA SER A 220 11.92 -1.25 20.48
C SER A 220 11.05 -2.50 20.41
N SER A 221 10.89 -3.11 19.24
CA SER A 221 10.21 -4.40 19.07
C SER A 221 11.07 -5.37 18.27
N LYS A 222 10.80 -6.68 18.41
CA LYS A 222 11.44 -7.72 17.57
C LYS A 222 10.95 -7.70 16.12
N ARG A 223 9.79 -7.10 15.85
CA ARG A 223 9.13 -7.07 14.53
C ARG A 223 9.33 -5.73 13.82
N PHE A 224 9.58 -4.66 14.58
CA PHE A 224 9.73 -3.31 14.09
C PHE A 224 10.89 -2.60 14.80
N VAL A 225 11.88 -2.18 14.03
CA VAL A 225 13.01 -1.39 14.52
C VAL A 225 13.02 -0.06 13.77
N PRO A 226 12.66 1.07 14.43
CA PRO A 226 12.74 2.38 13.78
C PRO A 226 14.20 2.78 13.53
N TYR A 227 14.47 3.37 12.37
CA TYR A 227 15.77 3.93 12.02
C TYR A 227 15.65 5.39 11.63
N ARG A 228 16.54 6.26 12.13
CA ARG A 228 16.61 7.65 11.66
C ARG A 228 17.76 7.75 10.68
N MET A 229 17.44 8.14 9.46
CA MET A 229 18.41 8.43 8.41
C MET A 229 18.72 9.92 8.42
N GLN A 230 20.01 10.28 8.47
CA GLN A 230 20.45 11.63 8.17
C GLN A 230 21.15 11.65 6.81
N PHE A 231 20.71 12.51 5.91
CA PHE A 231 21.24 12.60 4.55
C PHE A 231 21.32 14.05 4.06
N THR A 232 22.19 14.29 3.08
CA THR A 232 22.31 15.57 2.38
C THR A 232 21.97 15.38 0.91
N LEU A 233 21.00 16.14 0.40
CA LEU A 233 20.61 16.16 -1.00
C LEU A 233 20.78 17.60 -1.53
N GLY A 234 21.84 17.80 -2.33
CA GLY A 234 22.23 19.15 -2.77
C GLY A 234 22.54 20.05 -1.55
N PRO A 235 21.93 21.25 -1.43
CA PRO A 235 22.17 22.14 -0.31
C PRO A 235 21.39 21.75 0.97
N LEU A 236 20.52 20.74 0.92
CA LEU A 236 19.61 20.41 2.01
C LEU A 236 20.11 19.20 2.81
N THR A 237 20.33 19.39 4.11
CA THR A 237 20.50 18.28 5.08
C THR A 237 19.17 17.99 5.77
N ARG A 238 18.80 16.71 5.85
CA ARG A 238 17.53 16.26 6.44
C ARG A 238 17.72 15.04 7.33
N THR A 239 16.74 14.85 8.20
CA THR A 239 16.55 13.61 8.96
C THR A 239 15.21 13.01 8.58
N TRP A 240 15.17 11.70 8.41
CA TRP A 240 13.97 10.96 8.05
C TRP A 240 13.81 9.74 8.92
N ASP A 241 12.58 9.48 9.37
CA ASP A 241 12.25 8.36 10.22
C ASP A 241 11.77 7.19 9.35
N LEU A 242 12.46 6.06 9.48
CA LEU A 242 12.25 4.85 8.72
C LEU A 242 11.65 3.76 9.60
N ALA A 243 10.83 2.96 8.95
CA ALA A 243 9.93 1.99 9.52
C ALA A 243 10.01 0.71 8.66
N LEU A 244 11.24 0.21 8.51
CA LEU A 244 11.55 -0.85 7.56
C LEU A 244 10.86 -2.15 7.96
N CYS A 245 10.22 -2.81 7.00
CA CYS A 245 9.61 -4.12 7.17
C CYS A 245 10.05 -5.09 6.06
N ASP A 246 9.74 -6.36 6.23
CA ASP A 246 9.92 -7.39 5.20
C ASP A 246 9.03 -7.10 3.98
N ASP A 247 9.46 -7.56 2.81
CA ASP A 247 8.62 -7.51 1.60
C ASP A 247 7.38 -8.42 1.78
N SER A 248 6.33 -8.16 1.01
CA SER A 248 5.04 -8.83 1.17
C SER A 248 4.50 -9.45 -0.12
N VAL A 249 3.68 -10.48 0.02
CA VAL A 249 2.83 -11.00 -1.05
C VAL A 249 1.37 -10.72 -0.75
N SER A 250 0.58 -10.51 -1.80
CA SER A 250 -0.88 -10.56 -1.78
C SER A 250 -1.36 -11.56 -2.81
N ILE A 251 -2.40 -12.30 -2.49
CA ILE A 251 -2.91 -13.40 -3.31
C ILE A 251 -4.38 -13.16 -3.56
N LEU A 252 -4.74 -12.95 -4.82
CA LEU A 252 -6.12 -12.95 -5.28
C LEU A 252 -6.53 -14.39 -5.60
N LEU A 253 -7.46 -14.91 -4.81
CA LEU A 253 -8.00 -16.25 -4.97
C LEU A 253 -9.40 -16.18 -5.58
N PHE A 254 -9.60 -16.90 -6.68
CA PHE A 254 -10.92 -17.03 -7.30
C PHE A 254 -11.40 -18.48 -7.21
N ASN A 255 -12.53 -18.71 -6.53
CA ASN A 255 -13.14 -20.02 -6.46
C ASN A 255 -14.02 -20.26 -7.68
N GLU A 256 -13.57 -21.15 -8.59
CA GLU A 256 -14.28 -21.44 -9.83
C GLU A 256 -15.56 -22.26 -9.63
N SER A 257 -15.61 -23.06 -8.56
CA SER A 257 -16.80 -23.85 -8.22
C SER A 257 -17.96 -22.96 -7.75
N LEU A 258 -17.65 -21.83 -7.11
CA LEU A 258 -18.63 -20.90 -6.55
C LEU A 258 -18.75 -19.61 -7.35
N LYS A 259 -17.81 -19.33 -8.27
CA LYS A 259 -17.71 -18.07 -9.02
C LYS A 259 -17.54 -16.83 -8.14
N GLU A 260 -16.74 -16.97 -7.08
CA GLU A 260 -16.56 -15.94 -6.05
C GLU A 260 -15.09 -15.65 -5.76
N LEU A 261 -14.79 -14.41 -5.36
CA LEU A 261 -13.49 -14.09 -4.75
C LEU A 261 -13.44 -14.63 -3.32
N VAL A 262 -12.28 -15.20 -2.98
CA VAL A 262 -11.93 -15.56 -1.61
C VAL A 262 -11.07 -14.44 -1.04
N LEU A 263 -11.66 -13.69 -0.12
CA LEU A 263 -11.01 -12.64 0.67
C LEU A 263 -10.81 -13.12 2.09
N VAL A 264 -10.11 -12.36 2.92
CA VAL A 264 -9.92 -12.68 4.33
C VAL A 264 -10.39 -11.54 5.21
N GLN A 265 -11.23 -11.85 6.19
CA GLN A 265 -11.51 -10.97 7.31
C GLN A 265 -10.38 -11.10 8.33
N ARG A 266 -9.83 -9.97 8.79
CA ARG A 266 -8.80 -9.93 9.83
C ARG A 266 -9.12 -8.90 10.89
N PHE A 267 -8.65 -9.16 12.10
CA PHE A 267 -8.69 -8.20 13.19
C PHE A 267 -7.46 -7.27 13.11
N ARG A 268 -7.70 -5.97 12.93
CA ARG A 268 -6.75 -4.87 12.85
C ARG A 268 -7.17 -3.78 13.84
N PRO A 269 -6.64 -3.78 15.07
CA PRO A 269 -7.10 -2.86 16.11
C PRO A 269 -6.72 -1.40 15.86
N ALA A 270 -5.80 -1.13 14.92
CA ALA A 270 -5.26 0.19 14.64
C ALA A 270 -6.01 0.98 13.58
N ARG A 271 -7.30 0.69 13.36
CA ARG A 271 -8.09 1.47 12.40
C ARG A 271 -8.41 2.87 12.89
N HIS A 272 -8.56 3.08 14.19
CA HIS A 272 -8.96 4.37 14.75
C HIS A 272 -7.75 5.29 15.00
N ARG A 273 -7.89 6.54 14.61
CA ARG A 273 -7.00 7.65 14.95
C ARG A 273 -7.55 8.33 16.21
N SER A 274 -6.71 8.57 17.21
CA SER A 274 -7.05 9.58 18.21
C SER A 274 -7.02 10.96 17.54
N ARG A 275 -8.05 11.80 17.74
CA ARG A 275 -8.03 13.20 17.26
C ARG A 275 -6.72 13.85 17.69
N ASP A 276 -6.20 14.79 16.90
CA ASP A 276 -4.98 15.50 17.27
C ASP A 276 -5.12 16.08 18.70
N GLY A 277 -4.25 15.63 19.60
CA GLY A 277 -4.27 16.00 21.02
C GLY A 277 -5.02 15.06 21.97
N ILE A 278 -5.65 13.99 21.48
CA ILE A 278 -6.22 12.92 22.32
C ILE A 278 -5.19 11.80 22.44
N GLU A 279 -4.79 11.45 23.67
CA GLU A 279 -3.93 10.30 23.95
C GLU A 279 -4.73 9.00 23.77
N LEU A 280 -4.17 7.95 23.14
CA LEU A 280 -4.90 6.70 22.88
C LEU A 280 -5.45 6.05 24.17
N GLU A 281 -4.73 6.24 25.27
CA GLU A 281 -5.09 5.76 26.61
C GLU A 281 -6.32 6.45 27.19
N SER A 282 -6.69 7.63 26.66
CA SER A 282 -7.86 8.39 27.11
C SER A 282 -9.16 8.02 26.39
N ILE A 283 -9.09 7.20 25.35
CA ILE A 283 -10.26 6.76 24.57
C ILE A 283 -10.93 5.59 25.29
N ASP A 284 -12.25 5.66 25.48
CA ASP A 284 -13.04 4.51 25.92
C ASP A 284 -13.32 3.57 24.75
N TRP A 285 -12.37 2.71 24.44
CA TRP A 285 -12.50 1.74 23.35
C TRP A 285 -13.60 0.70 23.57
N SER A 286 -14.03 0.50 24.81
CA SER A 286 -15.14 -0.41 25.11
C SER A 286 -16.48 0.12 24.60
N SER A 287 -16.58 1.43 24.42
CA SER A 287 -17.73 2.11 23.82
C SER A 287 -17.72 2.15 22.29
N GLN A 288 -16.60 1.80 21.64
CA GLN A 288 -16.44 1.90 20.19
C GLN A 288 -16.98 0.64 19.47
N PRO A 289 -17.53 0.76 18.25
CA PRO A 289 -17.99 -0.38 17.48
C PRO A 289 -16.88 -1.41 17.22
N ALA A 290 -17.10 -2.65 17.65
CA ALA A 290 -16.10 -3.71 17.53
C ALA A 290 -15.82 -4.08 16.05
N GLU A 291 -16.77 -3.83 15.16
CA GLU A 291 -16.68 -4.02 13.71
C GLU A 291 -15.53 -3.19 13.09
N TRP A 292 -15.22 -2.03 13.66
CA TRP A 292 -14.18 -1.14 13.15
C TRP A 292 -12.78 -1.74 13.24
N ALA A 293 -12.58 -2.67 14.17
CA ALA A 293 -11.34 -3.41 14.30
C ALA A 293 -11.20 -4.54 13.28
N TYR A 294 -12.07 -4.64 12.27
CA TYR A 294 -12.00 -5.68 11.23
C TYR A 294 -11.81 -5.10 9.83
N THR A 295 -11.02 -5.80 9.02
CA THR A 295 -10.73 -5.48 7.62
C THR A 295 -11.12 -6.64 6.71
N LEU A 296 -11.48 -6.32 5.47
CA LEU A 296 -11.57 -7.26 4.37
C LEU A 296 -10.33 -7.10 3.48
N GLU A 297 -9.48 -8.12 3.43
CA GLU A 297 -8.17 -8.07 2.78
C GLU A 297 -8.02 -9.19 1.74
N LEU A 298 -7.06 -9.04 0.82
CA LEU A 298 -6.52 -10.18 0.09
C LEU A 298 -5.77 -11.12 1.05
N CYS A 299 -5.56 -12.37 0.64
CA CYS A 299 -4.71 -13.26 1.40
C CYS A 299 -3.26 -12.79 1.30
N THR A 300 -2.71 -12.27 2.40
CA THR A 300 -1.38 -11.64 2.43
C THR A 300 -0.38 -12.40 3.29
N GLY A 301 0.91 -12.18 3.05
CA GLY A 301 1.98 -12.61 3.95
C GLY A 301 3.31 -11.96 3.62
N HIS A 302 4.35 -12.32 4.37
CA HIS A 302 5.68 -11.73 4.25
C HIS A 302 6.73 -12.74 3.80
N TYR A 303 7.74 -12.23 3.09
CA TYR A 303 8.94 -12.95 2.69
C TYR A 303 10.17 -12.06 2.90
N ARG A 304 11.34 -12.68 3.05
CA ARG A 304 12.57 -11.95 3.33
C ARG A 304 13.13 -11.33 2.05
N LYS A 305 13.75 -10.16 2.18
CA LYS A 305 14.52 -9.58 1.07
C LYS A 305 15.65 -10.53 0.69
N GLY A 306 15.80 -10.75 -0.60
CA GLY A 306 16.77 -11.69 -1.17
C GLY A 306 16.31 -13.12 -1.33
N SER A 307 15.05 -13.44 -0.98
CA SER A 307 14.47 -14.73 -1.37
C SER A 307 14.43 -14.90 -2.89
N SER A 308 14.70 -16.11 -3.37
CA SER A 308 14.55 -16.46 -4.78
C SER A 308 13.07 -16.47 -5.20
N GLU A 309 12.81 -16.48 -6.50
CA GLU A 309 11.43 -16.52 -6.98
C GLU A 309 10.72 -17.81 -6.56
N GLU A 310 11.42 -18.95 -6.61
CA GLU A 310 10.91 -20.24 -6.17
C GLU A 310 10.58 -20.26 -4.68
N GLU A 311 11.42 -19.62 -3.85
CA GLU A 311 11.15 -19.48 -2.41
C GLU A 311 9.92 -18.63 -2.14
N ILE A 312 9.75 -17.53 -2.89
CA ILE A 312 8.59 -16.65 -2.79
C ILE A 312 7.33 -17.39 -3.24
N GLU A 313 7.38 -18.14 -4.33
CA GLU A 313 6.27 -18.93 -4.84
C GLU A 313 5.85 -20.06 -3.89
N ALA A 314 6.83 -20.79 -3.33
CA ALA A 314 6.57 -21.77 -2.29
C ALA A 314 5.92 -21.13 -1.05
N ARG A 315 6.35 -19.90 -0.70
CA ARG A 315 5.77 -19.11 0.37
C ARG A 315 4.32 -18.70 0.07
N VAL A 316 4.00 -18.28 -1.17
CA VAL A 316 2.64 -17.96 -1.64
C VAL A 316 1.72 -19.17 -1.45
N LYS A 317 2.11 -20.36 -1.93
CA LYS A 317 1.32 -21.59 -1.78
C LYS A 317 1.10 -21.94 -0.31
N LYS A 318 2.15 -21.81 0.52
CA LYS A 318 2.06 -22.03 1.97
C LYS A 318 1.12 -21.04 2.66
N ILE A 319 1.14 -19.77 2.26
CA ILE A 319 0.26 -18.73 2.81
C ILE A 319 -1.20 -19.04 2.49
N ALA A 320 -1.52 -19.39 1.24
CA ALA A 320 -2.88 -19.76 0.85
C ALA A 320 -3.38 -21.01 1.58
N ALA A 321 -2.52 -22.03 1.73
CA ALA A 321 -2.84 -23.23 2.50
C ALA A 321 -3.13 -22.91 3.98
N LEU A 322 -2.27 -22.12 4.62
CA LEU A 322 -2.40 -21.78 6.04
C LEU A 322 -3.60 -20.86 6.30
N LYS A 323 -3.71 -19.76 5.57
CA LYS A 323 -4.64 -18.68 5.88
C LYS A 323 -6.00 -18.83 5.22
N CYS A 324 -6.04 -19.48 4.06
CA CYS A 324 -7.26 -19.66 3.30
C CYS A 324 -7.69 -21.12 3.23
N GLY A 325 -6.87 -22.12 3.59
CA GLY A 325 -7.25 -23.52 3.55
C GLY A 325 -7.35 -24.13 2.16
N TYR A 326 -6.59 -23.60 1.19
CA TYR A 326 -6.52 -24.11 -0.17
C TYR A 326 -5.10 -24.58 -0.51
N ALA A 327 -4.98 -25.79 -1.04
CA ALA A 327 -3.75 -26.26 -1.67
C ALA A 327 -3.71 -25.74 -3.12
N LEU A 328 -2.70 -24.94 -3.47
CA LEU A 328 -2.60 -24.33 -4.81
C LEU A 328 -1.69 -25.16 -5.73
N ASP A 329 -2.23 -25.61 -6.86
CA ASP A 329 -1.46 -26.33 -7.88
C ASP A 329 -0.61 -25.37 -8.70
N SER A 330 -1.24 -24.30 -9.22
CA SER A 330 -0.61 -23.22 -9.96
C SER A 330 -0.84 -21.86 -9.30
N ILE A 331 0.06 -20.94 -9.60
CA ILE A 331 -0.03 -19.53 -9.23
C ILE A 331 0.48 -18.70 -10.42
N HIS A 332 -0.03 -17.49 -10.55
CA HIS A 332 0.38 -16.56 -11.59
C HIS A 332 0.86 -15.27 -10.93
N PHE A 333 2.10 -14.88 -11.18
CA PHE A 333 2.55 -13.54 -10.81
C PHE A 333 1.80 -12.51 -11.65
N VAL A 334 1.27 -11.48 -10.98
CA VAL A 334 0.47 -10.43 -11.63
C VAL A 334 1.28 -9.15 -11.75
N LYS A 335 1.84 -8.68 -10.64
CA LYS A 335 2.59 -7.41 -10.60
C LYS A 335 3.34 -7.29 -9.29
N SER A 336 4.28 -6.37 -9.26
CA SER A 336 4.90 -5.88 -8.04
C SER A 336 5.00 -4.36 -8.04
N TYR A 337 4.86 -3.80 -6.85
CA TYR A 337 4.93 -2.36 -6.62
C TYR A 337 5.53 -2.06 -5.26
N THR A 338 6.00 -0.82 -5.08
CA THR A 338 6.52 -0.36 -3.79
C THR A 338 5.37 0.20 -2.95
N VAL A 339 5.28 -0.23 -1.69
CA VAL A 339 4.33 0.27 -0.71
C VAL A 339 5.06 0.97 0.42
N GLY A 340 4.33 1.74 1.23
CA GLY A 340 4.92 2.47 2.35
C GLY A 340 6.04 3.43 1.92
N ILE A 341 5.95 4.05 0.74
CA ILE A 341 7.01 4.87 0.12
C ILE A 341 7.55 5.97 1.04
N SER A 342 6.74 6.48 1.97
CA SER A 342 7.17 7.51 2.91
C SER A 342 7.97 6.98 4.11
N PHE A 343 7.95 5.69 4.43
CA PHE A 343 8.48 5.19 5.72
C PHE A 343 9.09 3.78 5.67
N ALA A 344 8.51 2.85 4.90
CA ALA A 344 8.95 1.46 4.83
C ALA A 344 9.71 1.13 3.53
N GLY A 345 9.19 1.57 2.38
CA GLY A 345 9.78 1.27 1.07
C GLY A 345 9.84 -0.24 0.74
N ASP A 346 8.97 -1.04 1.35
CA ASP A 346 8.85 -2.46 1.08
C ASP A 346 8.17 -2.71 -0.25
N ARG A 347 8.47 -3.87 -0.85
CA ARG A 347 7.88 -4.29 -2.11
C ARG A 347 6.77 -5.28 -1.83
N GLN A 348 5.63 -5.09 -2.47
CA GLN A 348 4.55 -6.06 -2.50
C GLN A 348 4.48 -6.74 -3.87
N ARG A 349 4.44 -8.08 -3.89
CA ARG A 349 4.16 -8.88 -5.08
C ARG A 349 2.72 -9.39 -5.03
N VAL A 350 1.99 -9.28 -6.14
CA VAL A 350 0.61 -9.74 -6.30
C VAL A 350 0.62 -11.03 -7.10
N TYR A 351 -0.08 -12.03 -6.60
CA TYR A 351 -0.30 -13.31 -7.26
C TYR A 351 -1.79 -13.56 -7.45
N TYR A 352 -2.13 -14.27 -8.51
CA TYR A 352 -3.47 -14.78 -8.78
C TYR A 352 -3.44 -16.31 -8.78
N ALA A 353 -4.46 -16.92 -8.19
CA ALA A 353 -4.68 -18.36 -8.31
C ALA A 353 -6.16 -18.71 -8.35
N LYS A 354 -6.47 -19.71 -9.17
CA LYS A 354 -7.78 -20.35 -9.22
C LYS A 354 -7.82 -21.48 -8.22
N VAL A 355 -8.96 -21.62 -7.56
CA VAL A 355 -9.23 -22.72 -6.62
C VAL A 355 -10.60 -23.32 -6.90
N THR A 356 -10.79 -24.57 -6.47
CA THR A 356 -12.08 -25.26 -6.51
C THR A 356 -12.43 -25.75 -5.11
N ASN A 357 -13.68 -26.17 -4.90
CA ASN A 357 -14.09 -26.73 -3.62
C ASN A 357 -13.33 -28.02 -3.25
N SER A 358 -12.84 -28.79 -4.24
CA SER A 358 -12.02 -29.99 -4.00
C SER A 358 -10.59 -29.68 -3.56
N MET A 359 -10.09 -28.46 -3.79
CA MET A 359 -8.76 -28.02 -3.35
C MET A 359 -8.74 -27.60 -1.87
N ARG A 360 -9.87 -27.68 -1.17
CA ARG A 360 -9.96 -27.43 0.27
C ARG A 360 -9.15 -28.47 1.04
N ILE A 361 -8.28 -28.02 1.93
CA ILE A 361 -7.47 -28.90 2.76
C ILE A 361 -8.38 -29.59 3.81
N PRO A 362 -8.46 -30.94 3.83
CA PRO A 362 -9.29 -31.64 4.80
C PRO A 362 -8.89 -31.34 6.24
N GLY A 363 -9.88 -31.03 7.09
CA GLY A 363 -9.63 -30.72 8.50
C GLY A 363 -8.92 -29.39 8.74
N TRP A 364 -8.83 -28.51 7.74
CA TRP A 364 -8.29 -27.16 7.92
C TRP A 364 -9.05 -26.43 9.03
N LYS A 365 -8.28 -25.80 9.92
CA LYS A 365 -8.80 -24.98 11.02
C LYS A 365 -8.39 -23.54 10.80
N GLN A 366 -9.22 -22.63 11.31
CA GLN A 366 -8.94 -21.21 11.28
C GLN A 366 -7.52 -20.91 11.77
N TYR A 367 -6.74 -20.20 10.95
CA TYR A 367 -5.40 -19.76 11.32
C TYR A 367 -5.49 -18.37 11.95
N GLU A 368 -5.05 -18.27 13.20
CA GLU A 368 -5.12 -17.02 13.98
C GLU A 368 -6.55 -16.43 14.00
N ASP A 369 -6.68 -15.12 13.78
CA ASP A 369 -7.92 -14.35 13.70
C ASP A 369 -8.45 -14.25 12.26
N ILE A 370 -7.89 -15.01 11.33
CA ILE A 370 -8.17 -14.87 9.90
C ILE A 370 -9.36 -15.72 9.53
N THR A 371 -10.44 -15.10 9.05
CA THR A 371 -11.62 -15.82 8.56
C THR A 371 -11.71 -15.66 7.04
N PRO A 372 -11.56 -16.74 6.24
CA PRO A 372 -11.80 -16.67 4.82
C PRO A 372 -13.26 -16.30 4.55
N GLU A 373 -13.48 -15.22 3.83
CA GLU A 373 -14.79 -14.73 3.42
C GLU A 373 -14.96 -14.97 1.93
N GLN A 374 -16.04 -15.66 1.60
CA GLN A 374 -16.54 -15.76 0.24
C GLN A 374 -17.46 -14.56 0.02
N SER A 375 -17.06 -13.70 -0.90
CA SER A 375 -17.58 -12.34 -0.95
C SER A 375 -19.02 -12.24 -1.48
N ASN A 376 -19.67 -13.32 -1.94
CA ASN A 376 -20.92 -13.28 -2.72
C ASN A 376 -20.91 -12.23 -3.85
N ILE A 377 -19.75 -11.66 -4.18
CA ILE A 377 -19.56 -10.75 -5.30
C ILE A 377 -19.66 -11.64 -6.51
N LEU A 378 -20.84 -11.66 -7.13
CA LEU A 378 -21.05 -12.33 -8.39
C LEU A 378 -20.19 -11.63 -9.43
N ILE A 379 -19.13 -12.32 -9.83
CA ILE A 379 -18.23 -11.84 -10.88
C ILE A 379 -18.84 -12.22 -12.23
N GLU A 380 -19.96 -11.59 -12.57
CA GLU A 380 -20.40 -11.53 -13.95
C GLU A 380 -19.56 -10.42 -14.60
N ASN A 381 -18.57 -10.77 -15.43
CA ASN A 381 -17.76 -9.88 -16.29
C ASN A 381 -16.34 -9.43 -15.87
N LEU A 382 -15.62 -10.05 -14.91
CA LEU A 382 -14.16 -9.76 -14.78
C LEU A 382 -13.33 -10.27 -15.97
N GLY A 383 -13.81 -11.29 -16.70
CA GLY A 383 -13.14 -11.80 -17.90
C GLY A 383 -12.84 -10.69 -18.90
N ASN A 384 -13.81 -9.79 -19.11
CA ASN A 384 -13.63 -8.65 -20.00
C ASN A 384 -12.64 -7.61 -19.44
N TYR A 385 -12.49 -7.44 -18.12
CA TYR A 385 -11.57 -6.44 -17.57
C TYR A 385 -10.08 -6.82 -17.71
N VAL A 386 -9.75 -8.11 -17.55
CA VAL A 386 -8.37 -8.60 -17.63
C VAL A 386 -7.97 -8.88 -19.07
N GLU A 387 -8.88 -9.42 -19.90
CA GLU A 387 -8.64 -9.61 -21.32
C GLU A 387 -8.62 -8.28 -22.10
N ASP A 388 -9.41 -7.26 -21.73
CA ASP A 388 -9.37 -5.94 -22.40
C ASP A 388 -8.09 -5.16 -22.07
N LEU A 389 -7.52 -5.31 -20.86
CA LEU A 389 -6.20 -4.75 -20.54
C LEU A 389 -5.07 -5.43 -21.32
N ALA A 390 -5.20 -6.74 -21.58
CA ALA A 390 -4.31 -7.45 -22.49
C ALA A 390 -4.56 -7.08 -23.96
N ALA A 391 -5.80 -6.79 -24.35
CA ALA A 391 -6.16 -6.35 -25.71
C ALA A 391 -5.67 -4.93 -26.04
N LEU A 392 -5.60 -4.05 -25.03
CA LEU A 392 -4.94 -2.73 -25.14
C LEU A 392 -3.45 -2.84 -25.50
N ASN A 393 -2.76 -3.96 -25.18
CA ASN A 393 -1.39 -4.21 -25.64
C ASN A 393 -1.31 -4.67 -27.11
N THR A 394 -2.44 -5.02 -27.75
CA THR A 394 -2.46 -5.59 -29.12
C THR A 394 -3.00 -4.63 -30.19
N GLN A 395 -3.56 -3.49 -29.81
CA GLN A 395 -4.01 -2.46 -30.76
C GLN A 395 -3.03 -1.28 -30.77
N GLY A 396 -2.04 -1.33 -31.68
CA GLY A 396 -1.20 -0.18 -32.00
C GLY A 396 0.30 -0.44 -32.13
N PHE A 397 0.71 -1.44 -32.91
CA PHE A 397 2.04 -1.47 -33.51
C PHE A 397 1.87 -1.59 -35.03
N ASP A 398 1.52 -0.48 -35.67
CA ASP A 398 1.89 -0.32 -37.08
C ASP A 398 3.33 0.19 -37.10
N ASP A 399 4.21 -0.70 -37.55
CA ASP A 399 5.62 -0.44 -37.84
C ASP A 399 5.71 0.73 -38.85
N PRO A 400 6.37 1.86 -38.53
CA PRO A 400 6.58 2.93 -39.51
C PRO A 400 7.67 2.61 -40.55
N LEU A 401 8.06 1.34 -40.72
CA LEU A 401 8.93 0.87 -41.80
C LEU A 401 8.26 -0.22 -42.66
N GLN A 402 7.15 0.13 -43.33
CA GLN A 402 6.81 -0.39 -44.66
C GLN A 402 6.29 0.72 -45.58
#